data_AF-A0A392S2K6-F1
#
_entry.id   AF-A0A392S2K6-F1
#
_cell.length_a   1.000
_cell.length_b   1.000
_cell.length_c   1.000
_cell.angle_alpha   90.00
_cell.angle_beta   90.00
_cell.angle_gamma   90.00
#
_symmetry.space_group_name_H-M   'P 1'
#
loop_
_entity.id
_entity.type
_entity.pdbx_description
1 polymer ?
#
loop_
_entity_poly.entity_id
_entity_poly.type
_entity_poly.pdbx_seq_one_letter_code
_entity_poly.pdbx_strand_id
1 'polypeptide(L)'
;MGTYYSKEQWLDRAMANVEWLQMFQEVRLLNLVATKSDHSPIMLNRFKGEKHGRHRRFRFENIWLLEPDIAEVVKEGWQGS
;
A
#
# COMPACT_ATOMS: atom_id res chain seq x y z
N MET A 1 -17.09 24.02 -23.23
CA MET A 1 -17.18 24.84 -22.01
C MET A 1 -17.49 23.92 -20.83
N GLY A 2 -16.47 23.38 -20.16
CA GLY A 2 -16.60 22.64 -18.91
C GLY A 2 -15.71 23.31 -17.88
N THR A 3 -16.28 23.87 -16.83
CA THR A 3 -15.56 24.73 -15.89
C THR A 3 -14.62 23.90 -15.01
N TYR A 4 -13.35 24.27 -15.08
CA TYR A 4 -12.23 23.85 -14.24
C TYR A 4 -12.48 24.16 -12.75
N TYR A 5 -13.16 23.31 -12.00
CA TYR A 5 -13.13 23.37 -10.52
C TYR A 5 -13.38 21.99 -9.91
N SER A 6 -12.34 21.16 -9.79
CA SER A 6 -12.35 20.09 -8.79
C SER A 6 -12.25 20.74 -7.41
N LYS A 7 -13.39 20.94 -6.76
CA LYS A 7 -13.41 21.35 -5.35
C LYS A 7 -13.03 20.15 -4.50
N GLU A 8 -11.78 20.09 -4.06
CA GLU A 8 -11.37 19.13 -3.03
C GLU A 8 -12.09 19.47 -1.72
N GLN A 9 -12.77 18.49 -1.13
CA GLN A 9 -13.39 18.60 0.19
C GLN A 9 -12.67 17.69 1.18
N TRP A 10 -12.27 18.22 2.32
CA TRP A 10 -11.61 17.45 3.39
C TRP A 10 -12.64 16.90 4.38
N LEU A 11 -13.18 15.72 4.08
CA LEU A 11 -14.18 15.05 4.90
C LEU A 11 -13.57 14.03 5.89
N ASP A 12 -12.40 13.50 5.58
CA ASP A 12 -11.76 12.46 6.39
C ASP A 12 -11.01 13.05 7.59
N ARG A 13 -11.29 12.53 8.79
CA ARG A 13 -10.69 12.97 10.05
C ARG A 13 -10.29 11.77 10.90
N ALA A 14 -9.13 11.85 11.54
CA ALA A 14 -8.73 10.92 12.60
C ALA A 14 -8.76 11.66 13.95
N MET A 15 -9.28 11.00 14.99
CA MET A 15 -9.34 11.54 16.35
C MET A 15 -8.64 10.58 17.31
N ALA A 16 -7.94 11.14 18.30
CA ALA A 16 -7.27 10.39 19.35
C ALA A 16 -7.40 11.16 20.68
N ASN A 17 -7.45 10.43 21.79
CA ASN A 17 -7.36 11.03 23.12
C ASN A 17 -5.89 11.17 23.55
N VAL A 18 -5.68 11.87 24.66
CA VAL A 18 -4.34 12.18 25.17
C VAL A 18 -3.60 10.91 25.56
N GLU A 19 -4.29 9.96 26.19
CA GLU A 19 -3.72 8.68 26.61
C GLU A 19 -3.17 7.90 25.41
N TRP A 20 -3.91 7.88 24.30
CA TRP A 20 -3.49 7.20 23.08
C TRP A 20 -2.30 7.90 22.40
N LEU A 21 -2.28 9.24 22.37
CA LEU A 21 -1.15 10.00 21.83
C LEU A 21 0.13 9.80 22.66
N GLN A 22 0.00 9.63 23.98
CA GLN A 22 1.13 9.31 24.85
C GLN A 22 1.70 7.91 24.59
N MET A 23 0.85 6.93 24.24
CA MET A 23 1.29 5.58 23.86
C MET A 23 2.01 5.57 22.50
N PHE A 24 1.59 6.41 21.55
CA PHE A 24 2.10 6.45 20.17
C PHE A 24 2.69 7.81 19.80
N GLN A 25 3.78 8.19 20.48
CA GLN A 25 4.41 9.52 20.33
C GLN A 25 4.93 9.83 18.91
N GLU A 26 5.16 8.80 18.08
CA GLU A 26 5.66 8.94 16.70
C GLU A 26 4.57 8.70 15.64
N VAL A 27 3.30 8.70 16.04
CA VAL A 27 2.19 8.54 15.11
C VAL A 27 2.18 9.65 14.06
N ARG A 28 1.90 9.29 12.80
CA ARG A 28 1.66 10.24 11.72
C ARG A 28 0.34 9.91 11.03
N LEU A 29 -0.42 10.95 10.68
CA LEU A 29 -1.55 10.84 9.77
C LEU A 29 -1.08 11.24 8.37
N LEU A 30 -1.31 10.37 7.38
CA LEU A 30 -0.90 10.58 6.00
C LEU A 30 -2.12 10.51 5.08
N ASN A 31 -2.23 11.45 4.15
CA ASN A 31 -3.18 11.35 3.04
C ASN A 31 -2.51 10.60 1.90
N LEU A 32 -3.13 9.52 1.42
CA LEU A 32 -2.65 8.70 0.32
C LEU A 32 -3.29 9.15 -0.98
N VAL A 33 -2.52 9.12 -2.07
CA VAL A 33 -3.02 9.41 -3.41
C VAL A 33 -3.75 8.17 -3.94
N ALA A 34 -5.03 8.31 -4.29
CA ALA A 34 -5.76 7.28 -5.00
C ALA A 34 -5.72 7.53 -6.51
N THR A 35 -5.36 6.51 -7.29
CA THR A 35 -5.34 6.60 -8.76
C THR A 35 -6.68 6.20 -9.41
N LYS A 36 -7.58 5.57 -8.65
CA LYS A 36 -8.85 5.00 -9.14
C LYS A 36 -10.06 5.34 -8.26
N SER A 37 -9.90 6.21 -7.27
CA SER A 37 -10.99 6.70 -6.43
C SER A 37 -10.95 8.22 -6.42
N ASP A 38 -12.12 8.82 -6.36
CA ASP A 38 -12.38 10.23 -6.08
C ASP A 38 -12.13 10.59 -4.60
N HIS A 39 -11.92 9.60 -3.74
CA HIS A 39 -11.50 9.77 -2.34
C HIS A 39 -10.01 9.49 -2.16
N SER A 40 -9.33 10.34 -1.37
CA SER A 40 -7.94 10.13 -0.92
C SER A 40 -7.93 9.44 0.44
N PRO A 41 -7.48 8.18 0.57
CA PRO A 41 -7.49 7.46 1.84
C PRO A 41 -6.62 8.16 2.90
N ILE A 42 -7.08 8.20 4.15
CA ILE A 42 -6.25 8.60 5.29
C ILE A 42 -5.61 7.36 5.95
N MET A 43 -4.31 7.44 6.25
CA MET A 43 -3.55 6.35 6.88
C MET A 43 -2.92 6.83 8.18
N LEU A 44 -3.27 6.16 9.28
CA LEU A 44 -2.64 6.35 10.59
C LEU A 44 -1.42 5.43 10.70
N ASN A 45 -0.24 6.01 10.57
CA ASN A 45 1.02 5.30 10.64
C ASN A 45 1.60 5.38 12.06
N ARG A 46 1.77 4.23 12.72
CA ARG A 46 2.30 4.10 14.09
C ARG A 46 3.78 3.66 14.14
N PHE A 47 4.44 3.48 13.00
CA PHE A 47 5.78 2.87 12.95
C PHE A 47 6.88 3.83 13.38
N LYS A 48 7.61 3.44 14.44
CA LYS A 48 9.00 3.85 14.66
C LYS A 48 9.84 3.18 13.59
N GLY A 49 10.74 3.93 12.96
CA GLY A 49 11.46 3.51 11.76
C GLY A 49 12.11 2.13 11.86
N GLU A 50 11.48 1.12 11.28
CA GLU A 50 12.15 0.02 10.62
C GLU A 50 11.44 -0.17 9.29
N LYS A 51 12.13 0.20 8.21
CA LYS A 51 11.89 -0.44 6.93
C LYS A 51 12.21 -1.92 7.19
N HIS A 52 11.23 -2.68 7.67
CA HIS A 52 11.24 -4.11 7.53
C HIS A 52 11.45 -4.29 6.04
N GLY A 53 12.68 -4.60 5.63
CA GLY A 53 13.06 -4.70 4.24
C GLY A 53 11.99 -5.57 3.64
N ARG A 54 11.16 -4.99 2.76
CA ARG A 54 9.89 -5.58 2.35
C ARG A 54 10.23 -6.99 1.94
N HIS A 55 9.93 -7.98 2.79
CA HIS A 55 10.26 -9.36 2.50
C HIS A 55 9.39 -9.62 1.30
N ARG A 56 10.00 -9.60 0.12
CA ARG A 56 9.27 -9.66 -1.14
C ARG A 56 8.74 -11.08 -1.17
N ARG A 57 7.54 -11.26 -0.63
CA ARG A 57 6.86 -12.54 -0.66
C ARG A 57 6.62 -12.82 -2.13
N PHE A 58 7.29 -13.86 -2.63
CA PHE A 58 6.96 -14.39 -3.93
C PHE A 58 5.48 -14.75 -3.92
N ARG A 59 4.74 -14.28 -4.93
CA ARG A 59 3.36 -14.67 -5.17
C ARG A 59 3.31 -15.25 -6.55
N PHE A 60 2.83 -16.48 -6.64
CA PHE A 60 2.51 -17.09 -7.91
C PHE A 60 1.18 -16.53 -8.41
N GLU A 61 1.15 -16.05 -9.66
CA GLU A 61 -0.08 -15.60 -10.29
C GLU A 61 -0.62 -16.70 -11.20
N ASN A 62 -1.89 -17.05 -11.06
CA ASN A 62 -2.52 -18.14 -11.85
C ASN A 62 -2.45 -17.90 -13.37
N ILE A 63 -2.33 -16.63 -13.80
CA ILE A 63 -2.18 -16.29 -15.21
C ILE A 63 -0.90 -16.89 -15.83
N TRP A 64 0.15 -17.11 -15.03
CA TRP A 64 1.38 -17.73 -15.51
C TRP A 64 1.18 -19.18 -15.97
N LEU A 65 0.14 -19.88 -15.52
CA LEU A 65 -0.20 -21.21 -16.04
C LEU A 65 -0.68 -21.20 -17.50
N LEU A 66 -1.00 -20.02 -18.03
CA LEU A 66 -1.38 -19.85 -19.43
C LEU A 66 -0.15 -19.62 -20.34
N GLU A 67 1.00 -19.29 -19.76
CA GLU A 67 2.23 -19.11 -20.52
C GLU A 67 2.82 -20.49 -20.88
N PRO A 68 3.18 -20.72 -22.15
CA PRO A 68 3.61 -22.04 -22.62
C PRO A 68 4.95 -22.52 -22.01
N ASP A 69 5.76 -21.59 -21.51
CA ASP A 69 7.12 -21.79 -21.01
C ASP A 69 7.21 -21.86 -19.47
N ILE A 70 6.11 -21.66 -18.73
CA ILE A 70 6.14 -21.61 -17.26
C ILE A 70 6.75 -22.86 -16.61
N ALA A 71 6.52 -24.03 -17.21
CA ALA A 71 7.05 -25.29 -16.71
C ALA A 71 8.57 -25.36 -16.82
N GLU A 72 9.14 -24.83 -17.90
CA GLU A 72 10.59 -24.77 -18.13
C GLU A 72 11.24 -23.78 -17.17
N VAL A 73 10.67 -22.57 -17.07
CA VAL A 73 11.15 -21.52 -16.15
C VAL A 73 11.18 -21.99 -14.70
N VAL A 74 10.13 -22.67 -14.24
CA VAL A 74 10.08 -23.23 -12.87
C VAL A 74 11.13 -24.31 -12.67
N LYS A 75 11.31 -25.20 -13.66
CA LYS A 75 12.29 -26.29 -13.59
C LYS A 75 13.73 -25.76 -13.54
N GLU A 76 14.08 -24.80 -14.39
CA GLU A 76 15.39 -24.17 -14.40
C GLU A 76 15.70 -23.44 -13.10
N GLY A 77 14.73 -22.65 -12.60
CA GLY A 77 14.87 -21.93 -11.33
C GLY A 77 15.10 -22.86 -10.13
N TRP A 78 14.56 -24.08 -10.18
CA TRP A 78 14.72 -25.07 -9.11
C TRP A 78 16.00 -25.91 -9.22
N GLN A 79 16.64 -25.94 -10.40
CA GLN A 79 17.92 -26.62 -10.60
C GLN A 79 19.12 -25.77 -10.18
N GLY A 80 18.95 -24.44 -10.06
CA GLY A 80 19.98 -23.49 -9.65
C GLY A 80 20.02 -23.15 -8.16
N SER A 81 19.35 -23.92 -7.30
CA SER A 81 19.28 -23.70 -5.84
C SER A 81 20.05 -24.73 -5.04
#